data_AF-A0A939B084-F1
#
_entry.id   AF-A0A939B084-F1
#
_cell.length_a   1.000
_cell.length_b   1.000
_cell.length_c   1.000
_cell.angle_alpha   90.00
_cell.angle_beta   90.00
_cell.angle_gamma   90.00
#
_symmetry.space_group_name_H-M   'P 1'
#
loop_
_entity.id
_entity.type
_entity.pdbx_description
1 polymer ?
#
loop_
_entity_poly.entity_id
_entity_poly.type
_entity_poly.pdbx_seq_one_letter_code
_entity_poly.pdbx_strand_id
1 'polypeptide(L)' 'MYLLTIRDGLVTRHIGPYESPKQASDDLDRLLERFGERARWQIHALEAPHEVMRGSDHLAAAA' A
#
# COMPACT_ATOMS: atom_id res chain seq x y z
N MET A 1 -0.60 5.99 7.22
CA MET A 1 -1.36 6.01 5.95
C MET A 1 -1.17 4.65 5.29
N TYR A 2 -2.12 4.14 4.50
CA TYR A 2 -2.05 2.78 3.95
C TYR A 2 -2.33 2.77 2.45
N LEU A 3 -1.73 1.83 1.73
CA LEU A 3 -1.92 1.64 0.29
C LEU A 3 -2.31 0.19 0.01
N LEU A 4 -3.40 -0.01 -0.71
CA LEU A 4 -3.81 -1.32 -1.20
C LEU A 4 -3.20 -1.54 -2.59
N THR A 5 -2.54 -2.67 -2.78
CA THR A 5 -2.09 -3.13 -4.10
C THR A 5 -2.87 -4.37 -4.47
N ILE A 6 -3.48 -4.40 -5.66
CA ILE A 6 -4.15 -5.57 -6.23
C ILE A 6 -3.45 -5.96 -7.53
N ARG A 7 -3.12 -7.23 -7.66
CA ARG A 7 -2.51 -7.85 -8.83
C ARG A 7 -3.44 -8.92 -9.39
N ASP A 8 -3.98 -8.68 -10.57
CA ASP A 8 -4.78 -9.64 -11.30
C ASP A 8 -4.10 -9.96 -12.64
N GLY A 9 -3.44 -11.12 -12.69
CA GLY A 9 -2.56 -11.50 -13.80
C GLY A 9 -1.41 -10.51 -14.00
N LEU A 10 -1.40 -9.81 -15.14
CA LEU A 10 -0.40 -8.81 -15.50
C LEU A 10 -0.76 -7.40 -15.03
N VAL A 11 -2.00 -7.18 -14.56
CA VAL A 11 -2.48 -5.86 -14.15
C VAL A 11 -2.18 -5.66 -12.69
N THR A 12 -1.42 -4.60 -12.37
CA THR A 12 -1.23 -4.14 -10.99
C THR A 12 -1.93 -2.81 -10.81
N ARG A 13 -2.74 -2.70 -9.76
CA ARG A 13 -3.44 -1.46 -9.37
C ARG A 13 -3.04 -1.09 -7.95
N HIS A 14 -2.88 0.20 -7.73
CA HIS A 14 -2.66 0.78 -6.41
C HIS A 14 -3.88 1.64 -6.07
N ILE A 15 -4.50 1.40 -4.91
CA ILE A 15 -5.68 2.11 -4.43
C ILE A 15 -5.37 2.71 -3.07
N GLY A 16 -5.80 3.95 -2.86
CA GLY A 16 -5.57 4.73 -1.65
C GLY A 16 -5.10 6.15 -1.98
N PRO A 17 -4.59 6.89 -0.98
CA PRO A 17 -4.25 6.41 0.36
C PRO A 17 -5.42 6.25 1.32
N TYR A 18 -5.32 5.26 2.21
CA TYR A 18 -6.26 5.00 3.30
C TYR A 18 -5.71 5.49 4.64
N GLU A 19 -6.61 5.89 5.53
CA GLU A 19 -6.24 6.37 6.87
C GLU A 19 -5.99 5.20 7.83
N SER A 20 -6.62 4.05 7.59
CA SER A 20 -6.48 2.84 8.41
C SER A 20 -6.44 1.56 7.56
N PRO A 21 -5.91 0.44 8.09
CA PRO A 21 -5.96 -0.86 7.42
C PRO A 21 -7.40 -1.34 7.24
N LYS A 22 -8.31 -0.96 8.15
CA LYS A 22 -9.72 -1.33 8.08
C LYS A 22 -10.38 -0.75 6.82
N GLN A 23 -10.16 0.53 6.55
CA GLN A 23 -10.66 1.15 5.31
C GLN A 23 -10.14 0.42 4.07
N ALA A 24 -8.85 0.06 4.04
CA ALA A 24 -8.26 -0.68 2.93
C ALA A 24 -8.86 -2.10 2.77
N SER A 25 -9.17 -2.78 3.87
CA SER A 25 -9.83 -4.10 3.86
C SER A 25 -11.28 -4.02 3.39
N ASP A 26 -12.04 -3.05 3.89
CA ASP A 26 -13.45 -2.88 3.51
C ASP A 26 -13.58 -2.57 2.00
N ASP A 27 -12.61 -1.83 1.43
CA ASP A 27 -12.54 -1.53 -0.01
C ASP A 27 -12.03 -2.73 -0.82
N LEU A 28 -11.08 -3.51 -0.28
CA LEU A 28 -10.62 -4.76 -0.88
C LEU A 28 -11.79 -5.73 -1.08
N ASP A 29 -12.64 -5.94 -0.09
CA ASP A 29 -13.78 -6.86 -0.18
C ASP A 29 -14.70 -6.48 -1.36
N ARG A 30 -15.00 -5.18 -1.51
CA ARG A 30 -15.79 -4.65 -2.65
C ARG A 30 -15.10 -4.83 -4.00
N LEU A 31 -13.77 -4.71 -4.02
CA LEU A 31 -12.99 -4.89 -5.25
C LEU A 31 -12.93 -6.37 -5.63
N LEU A 32 -12.79 -7.28 -4.66
CA LEU A 32 -12.79 -8.72 -4.91
C LEU A 32 -14.11 -9.23 -5.49
N GLU A 33 -15.24 -8.57 -5.28
CA GLU A 33 -16.50 -8.87 -5.99
C GLU A 33 -16.40 -8.63 -7.51
N ARG A 34 -15.49 -7.73 -7.94
CA ARG A 34 -15.27 -7.35 -9.35
C ARG A 34 -14.05 -8.03 -9.98
N PHE A 35 -13.06 -8.45 -9.18
CA PHE A 35 -11.85 -9.13 -9.65
C PHE A 35 -12.00 -10.65 -9.49
N GLY A 36 -11.32 -11.43 -10.34
CA GLY A 36 -11.43 -12.89 -10.27
C GLY A 36 -10.76 -13.49 -9.01
N GLU A 37 -11.11 -14.73 -8.65
CA GLU A 37 -10.59 -15.46 -7.48
C GLU A 37 -9.06 -15.58 -7.41
N ARG A 38 -8.35 -15.25 -8.50
CA ARG A 38 -6.88 -15.35 -8.60
C ARG A 38 -6.16 -14.03 -8.33
N ALA A 39 -6.91 -12.97 -8.01
CA ALA A 39 -6.32 -11.68 -7.67
C ALA A 39 -5.52 -11.77 -6.36
N ARG A 40 -4.24 -11.40 -6.42
CA ARG A 40 -3.37 -11.27 -5.24
C ARG A 40 -3.42 -9.84 -4.75
N TRP A 41 -3.45 -9.65 -3.44
CA TRP A 41 -3.52 -8.31 -2.86
C TRP A 41 -2.58 -8.17 -1.66
N GLN A 42 -2.21 -6.92 -1.38
CA GLN A 42 -1.36 -6.56 -0.25
C GLN A 42 -1.75 -5.16 0.27
N ILE A 43 -1.80 -5.00 1.59
CA ILE A 43 -1.97 -3.68 2.23
C ILE A 43 -0.61 -3.26 2.80
N HIS A 44 -0.12 -2.11 2.36
CA HIS A 44 1.16 -1.55 2.78
C HIS A 44 0.91 -0.38 3.73
N ALA A 45 1.62 -0.35 4.86
CA ALA A 45 1.74 0.87 5.64
C ALA A 45 2.69 1.83 4.89
N LEU A 46 2.20 3.02 4.57
CA LEU A 46 3.01 4.11 4.06
C LEU A 46 3.57 4.88 5.25
N GLU A 47 4.90 4.95 5.31
CA GLU A 47 5.63 5.83 6.21
C GLU A 47 5.34 7.28 5.83
N ALA A 48 5.22 8.14 6.82
CA ALA A 48 5.04 9.56 6.56
C ALA A 48 6.37 10.16 6.08
N PRO A 49 6.38 11.16 5.18
CA PRO A 49 7.61 11.74 4.62
C PRO A 49 8.65 12.17 5.67
N HIS A 50 8.19 12.57 6.86
CA HIS A 50 9.05 12.97 7.98
C HIS A 50 9.83 11.81 8.61
N GLU A 51 9.32 10.58 8.53
CA GLU A 51 9.99 9.37 9.06
C GLU A 51 11.10 8.91 8.09
N VAL A 52 10.85 9.00 6.78
CA VAL A 52 11.80 8.62 5.73
C VAL A 52 12.98 9.59 5.64
N MET A 53 12.75 10.90 5.80
CA MET A 53 13.83 11.90 5.79
C MET A 53 14.78 11.72 7.00
N ARG A 54 14.27 11.37 8.18
CA ARG A 54 15.10 11.10 9.38
C ARG A 54 16.02 9.89 9.24
N GLY A 55 15.62 8.88 8.47
CA GLY A 55 16.48 7.74 8.15
C GLY A 55 17.56 8.04 7.10
N SER A 56 17.31 9.03 6.22
CA SER A 56 18.23 9.40 5.14
C SER A 56 19.38 10.29 5.62
N ASP A 57 19.15 11.13 6.64
CA ASP A 57 20.21 11.95 7.25
C ASP A 57 21.32 11.11 7.91
N HIS A 58 20.99 9.91 8.39
CA HIS A 58 21.96 9.04 9.06
C HIS A 58 22.94 8.36 8.09
N LEU A 59 22.56 8.20 6.82
CA LEU A 59 23.42 7.68 5.74
C LEU A 59 24.34 8.77 5.16
N ALA A 60 23.93 10.04 5.20
CA ALA A 60 24.73 11.15 4.70
C ALA A 60 25.88 11.56 5.64
N ALA A 61 25.79 11.28 6.94
CA ALA A 61 26.83 11.61 7.92
C ALA A 61 27.99 10.59 7.99
N ALA A 62 27.95 9.53 7.17
CA ALA A 62 28.96 8.47 7.14
C ALA A 62 29.82 8.46 5.86
N ALA A 63 29.78 9.53 5.05
CA ALA A 63 30.56 9.69 3.82
C ALA A 63 31.76 10.62 3.98
#